data_AF-A0A8T5LBP3-F1
#
_entry.id   AF-A0A8T5LBP3-F1
#
_cell.length_a   1.000
_cell.length_b   1.000
_cell.length_c   1.000
_cell.angle_alpha   90.00
_cell.angle_beta   90.00
_cell.angle_gamma   90.00
#
_symmetry.space_group_name_H-M   'P 1'
#
loop_
_entity.id
_entity.type
_entity.pdbx_description
1 polymer ?
#
loop_
_entity_poly.entity_id
_entity_poly.type
_entity_poly.pdbx_seq_one_letter_code
_entity_poly.pdbx_strand_id
1 'polypeptide(L)' 'MTKVTINLDEEEKKILEKRAKKNLMTLQEQIEDIIRRSAVSTKQGTTTKEVDPDDRLVGIFSKSKRGRKRK' A
#
# COMPACT_ATOMS: atom_id res chain seq x y z
N MET A 1 1.61 19.80 -13.07
CA MET A 1 0.87 18.77 -12.32
C MET A 1 -0.02 18.02 -13.30
N THR A 2 0.03 16.69 -13.31
CA THR A 2 -0.91 15.86 -14.08
C THR A 2 -2.25 15.84 -13.37
N LYS A 3 -3.35 16.05 -14.11
CA LYS A 3 -4.71 16.04 -13.58
C LYS A 3 -5.40 14.77 -14.04
N VAL A 4 -5.95 14.02 -13.08
CA VAL A 4 -6.75 12.81 -13.34
C VAL A 4 -8.15 13.07 -12.79
N THR A 5 -9.17 12.72 -13.57
CA THR A 5 -10.57 12.80 -13.16
C THR A 5 -11.12 11.38 -13.13
N ILE A 6 -11.73 11.02 -12.01
CA ILE A 6 -12.30 9.70 -11.76
C ILE A 6 -13.76 9.87 -11.34
N ASN A 7 -14.61 9.01 -11.89
CA ASN A 7 -16.00 8.88 -11.46
C ASN A 7 -16.06 7.75 -10.44
N LEU A 8 -16.75 7.99 -9.33
CA LEU A 8 -16.90 7.04 -8.23
C LEU A 8 -18.37 6.93 -7.88
N ASP A 9 -18.77 5.72 -7.52
CA ASP A 9 -20.12 5.48 -6.99
C ASP A 9 -20.25 6.03 -5.56
N GLU A 10 -21.48 6.29 -5.15
CA GLU A 10 -21.74 6.96 -3.88
C GLU A 10 -21.37 6.09 -2.67
N GLU A 11 -21.43 4.76 -2.82
CA GLU A 11 -20.96 3.81 -1.81
C GLU A 11 -19.44 3.86 -1.64
N GLU A 12 -18.70 3.89 -2.74
CA GLU A 12 -17.23 3.96 -2.74
C GLU A 12 -16.75 5.28 -2.14
N LYS A 13 -17.41 6.38 -2.50
CA LYS A 13 -17.14 7.71 -1.94
C LYS A 13 -17.30 7.72 -0.42
N LYS A 14 -18.38 7.13 0.11
CA LYS A 14 -18.62 7.04 1.57
C LYS A 14 -17.51 6.27 2.29
N ILE A 15 -17.00 5.21 1.68
CA ILE A 15 -15.89 4.41 2.25
C ILE A 15 -14.61 5.26 2.30
N LEU A 16 -14.28 5.95 1.20
CA LEU A 16 -13.10 6.80 1.12
C LEU A 16 -13.17 7.99 2.09
N GLU A 17 -14.33 8.62 2.26
CA GLU A 17 -14.53 9.71 3.21
C GLU A 17 -14.35 9.26 4.67
N LYS A 18 -14.88 8.08 5.03
CA LYS A 18 -14.64 7.49 6.36
C LYS A 18 -13.16 7.28 6.62
N ARG A 19 -12.41 6.81 5.61
CA ARG A 19 -10.96 6.60 5.71
C ARG A 19 -10.20 7.92 5.83
N ALA A 20 -10.57 8.91 5.03
CA ALA A 20 -9.98 10.25 5.07
C ALA A 20 -10.14 10.89 6.46
N LYS A 21 -11.33 10.81 7.05
CA LYS A 21 -11.59 11.27 8.42
C LYS A 21 -10.71 10.59 9.47
N LYS A 22 -10.53 9.26 9.38
CA LYS A 22 -9.66 8.51 10.30
C LYS A 22 -8.19 8.93 10.20
N ASN A 23 -7.74 9.27 9.00
CA ASN A 23 -6.36 9.66 8.75
C ASN A 23 -6.14 11.19 8.86
N LEU A 24 -7.18 11.95 9.24
CA LEU A 24 -7.15 13.41 9.33
C LEU A 24 -6.74 14.09 8.02
N MET A 25 -7.18 13.52 6.90
CA MET A 25 -6.91 14.00 5.54
C MET A 25 -8.20 14.47 4.87
N THR A 26 -8.07 15.32 3.87
CA THR A 26 -9.13 15.55 2.89
C THR A 26 -9.31 14.33 1.98
N LEU A 27 -10.46 14.24 1.30
CA LEU A 27 -10.71 13.14 0.36
C LEU A 27 -9.67 13.10 -0.77
N GLN A 28 -9.25 14.26 -1.27
CA GLN A 28 -8.25 14.36 -2.34
C GLN A 28 -6.88 13.86 -1.89
N GLU A 29 -6.41 14.32 -0.72
CA GLU A 29 -5.13 13.86 -0.14
C GLU A 29 -5.15 12.36 0.12
N GLN A 30 -6.28 11.83 0.61
CA GLN A 30 -6.44 10.40 0.86
C GLN A 30 -6.34 9.58 -0.43
N ILE A 31 -6.92 10.05 -1.54
CA ILE A 31 -6.84 9.40 -2.85
C ILE A 31 -5.42 9.47 -3.38
N GLU A 32 -4.77 10.64 -3.29
CA GLU A 32 -3.39 10.82 -3.72
C GLU A 32 -2.44 9.89 -2.97
N ASP A 33 -2.60 9.77 -1.65
CA ASP A 33 -1.79 8.90 -0.82
C ASP A 33 -2.01 7.40 -1.13
N ILE A 34 -3.24 6.99 -1.47
CA ILE A 34 -3.52 5.63 -1.95
C ILE A 34 -2.77 5.37 -3.26
N ILE A 35 -2.87 6.28 -4.23
CA ILE A 35 -2.21 6.13 -5.53
C ILE A 35 -0.70 6.11 -5.37
N ARG A 36 -0.12 6.98 -4.53
CA ARG A 36 1.32 6.99 -4.23
C ARG A 36 1.77 5.66 -3.63
N ARG A 37 1.06 5.16 -2.62
CA ARG A 37 1.37 3.87 -1.99
C ARG A 37 1.28 2.71 -2.98
N SER A 38 0.24 2.70 -3.82
CA SER A 38 0.07 1.70 -4.87
C SER A 38 1.19 1.77 -5.92
N ALA A 39 1.57 2.96 -6.37
CA ALA A 39 2.62 3.12 -7.36
C ALA A 39 4.00 2.68 -6.82
N VAL A 40 4.29 2.99 -5.55
CA VAL A 40 5.53 2.57 -4.89
C VAL A 40 5.57 1.04 -4.74
N SER A 41 4.48 0.41 -4.30
CA SER A 41 4.43 -1.04 -4.14
C SER A 41 4.58 -1.77 -5.48
N THR A 42 3.91 -1.29 -6.54
CA THR A 42 4.04 -1.85 -7.89
C THR A 42 5.47 -1.67 -8.42
N LYS A 43 6.09 -0.50 -8.23
CA LYS A 43 7.46 -0.22 -8.69
C LYS A 43 8.52 -1.06 -7.99
N GLN A 44 8.34 -1.37 -6.71
CA GLN A 44 9.31 -2.18 -5.95
C GLN A 44 9.22 -3.68 -6.26
N GLY A 45 8.29 -4.13 -7.11
CA GLY A 45 8.15 -5.54 -7.48
C GLY A 45 7.91 -6.44 -6.26
N THR A 46 7.45 -5.87 -5.15
CA THR A 46 7.13 -6.65 -3.96
C THR A 46 5.83 -7.37 -4.23
N THR A 47 5.94 -8.57 -4.79
CA THR A 47 5.02 -9.64 -4.44
C THR A 47 4.94 -9.65 -2.92
N THR A 48 3.81 -9.23 -2.38
CA THR A 48 3.42 -9.61 -1.03
C THR A 48 3.46 -11.13 -1.06
N LYS A 49 4.56 -11.74 -0.63
CA LYS A 49 4.53 -13.16 -0.30
C LYS A 49 3.49 -13.23 0.80
N GLU A 50 2.37 -13.91 0.54
CA GLU A 50 1.51 -14.38 1.60
C GLU A 50 2.42 -15.19 2.52
N VAL A 51 2.87 -14.55 3.60
CA VAL A 51 3.49 -15.27 4.69
C VAL A 51 2.31 -15.90 5.40
N ASP A 52 2.21 -17.21 5.24
CA ASP A 52 1.28 -18.08 5.97
C ASP A 52 1.26 -17.60 7.44
N PRO A 53 0.09 -17.34 8.06
CA PRO A 53 0.02 -16.85 9.44
C PRO A 53 0.85 -17.68 10.43
N ASP A 54 1.01 -18.99 10.18
CA ASP A 54 1.82 -19.91 10.99
C ASP A 54 3.34 -19.64 10.85
N ASP A 55 3.77 -19.03 9.75
CA ASP A 55 5.16 -18.70 9.45
C ASP A 55 5.60 -17.34 10.01
N ARG A 56 4.74 -16.60 10.73
CA ARG A 56 5.10 -15.29 11.31
C ARG A 56 6.28 -15.37 12.28
N LEU A 57 6.37 -16.44 13.07
CA LEU A 57 7.49 -16.65 13.99
C LEU A 57 8.75 -17.09 13.23
N VAL A 58 8.59 -17.91 12.18
CA VAL A 58 9.67 -18.34 11.32
C VAL A 58 10.25 -17.15 10.54
N GLY A 59 9.44 -16.18 10.10
CA GLY A 59 9.90 -14.98 9.40
C GLY A 59 10.74 -14.02 10.26
N ILE A 60 10.45 -13.96 11.58
CA ILE A 60 11.18 -13.11 12.53
C ILE A 60 12.55 -13.73 12.88
N PHE A 61 12.63 -15.05 13.01
CA PHE A 61 13.85 -15.76 13.41
C PHE A 61 14.64 -16.39 12.24
N SER A 62 14.02 -16.60 11.09
CA SER A 62 14.74 -17.00 9.88
C SER A 62 15.51 -15.79 9.40
N LYS A 63 16.84 -15.91 9.46
CA LYS A 63 17.77 -15.02 8.76
C LYS A 63 17.46 -15.10 7.26
N SER A 64 16.50 -14.33 6.80
CA SER A 64 16.27 -14.14 5.37
C SER A 64 17.57 -13.58 4.77
N LYS A 65 18.01 -14.22 3.68
CA LYS A 65 19.36 -14.08 3.11
C LYS A 65 19.70 -12.60 2.87
N ARG A 66 20.66 -12.05 3.63
CA ARG A 66 21.39 -10.85 3.21
C ARG A 66 21.93 -11.12 1.80
N GLY A 67 21.59 -10.24 0.86
CA GLY A 67 21.98 -10.36 -0.54
C GLY A 67 23.50 -10.56 -0.71
N ARG A 68 23.88 -11.16 -1.84
CA ARG A 68 25.28 -11.43 -2.22
C ARG A 68 26.05 -10.09 -2.28
N LYS A 69 27.17 -9.96 -1.55
CA LYS A 69 28.13 -8.86 -1.75
C LYS A 69 28.57 -8.90 -3.22
N ARG A 70 28.50 -7.75 -3.91
CA ARG A 70 29.03 -7.59 -5.27
C ARG A 70 30.53 -7.92 -5.25
N LYS A 71 30.98 -8.69 -6.24
CA LYS A 71 32.40 -8.94 -6.50
C LYS A 71 33.05 -7.66 -6.99
#